data_AF-A0A662CBY2-F1
#
_entry.id   AF-A0A662CBY2-F1
#
_cell.length_a   1.000
_cell.length_b   1.000
_cell.length_c   1.000
_cell.angle_alpha   90.00
_cell.angle_beta   90.00
_cell.angle_gamma   90.00
#
_symmetry.space_group_name_H-M   'P 1'
#
loop_
_entity.id
_entity.type
_entity.pdbx_description
1 polymer ?
#
loop_
_entity_poly.entity_id
_entity_poly.type
_entity_poly.pdbx_seq_one_letter_code
_entity_poly.pdbx_strand_id
1 'polypeptide(L)'
;MCRIAALSASRPVQIRDFMEYFFLPPMPDTYNRDGWGLACYVDDDCLLIKGPEYARESPFLRAVMDRGGLKSYQAVFHVRRATKGTVSFANTHPFVREMWGMSWAFVHHGNVDWPTESLRGPFQPVGETDTERVFCWILNGLWRIFGDRAPPWKDLTVQVWELVRCLWRESKKLNFVLCSPSLLLAFYGGHESMFYCHWVFEGASALLISSTPLLLTSQWAPFRPGELKIVMRGAIQGNLWSTSCQRGHLE
;
A
#
# COMPACT_ATOMS: atom_id res chain seq x y z
N MET A 1 14.64 -4.90 -6.50
CA MET A 1 13.77 -5.45 -5.45
C MET A 1 12.82 -4.33 -5.11
N CYS A 2 11.52 -4.49 -5.38
CA CYS A 2 10.56 -3.37 -5.36
C CYS A 2 10.64 -2.59 -4.04
N ARG A 3 10.21 -1.33 -4.07
CA ARG A 3 10.07 -0.54 -2.84
C ARG A 3 8.64 -0.10 -2.69
N ILE A 4 8.15 -0.11 -1.46
CA ILE A 4 6.84 0.43 -1.10
C ILE A 4 6.98 1.42 0.03
N ALA A 5 6.15 2.46 0.02
CA ALA A 5 5.96 3.34 1.16
C ALA A 5 4.51 3.78 1.27
N ALA A 6 4.14 4.25 2.45
CA ALA A 6 2.86 4.86 2.71
C ALA A 6 2.94 5.95 3.78
N LEU A 7 1.99 6.86 3.72
CA LEU A 7 1.80 7.99 4.62
C LEU A 7 0.34 7.98 5.09
N SER A 8 0.12 8.11 6.39
CA SER A 8 -1.14 8.53 6.98
C SER A 8 -0.87 9.74 7.85
N ALA A 9 -1.67 10.81 7.74
CA ALA A 9 -1.48 12.04 8.48
C ALA A 9 -2.79 12.49 9.15
N SER A 10 -2.68 13.22 10.26
CA SER A 10 -3.83 13.72 11.02
C SER A 10 -4.61 14.84 10.32
N ARG A 11 -3.95 15.50 9.36
CA ARG A 11 -4.50 16.53 8.46
C ARG A 11 -3.74 16.48 7.13
N PRO A 12 -4.25 17.10 6.05
CA PRO A 12 -3.52 17.16 4.79
C PRO A 12 -2.14 17.79 4.96
N VAL A 13 -1.10 17.07 4.51
CA VAL A 13 0.31 17.53 4.51
C VAL A 13 0.87 17.54 3.10
N GLN A 14 1.81 18.43 2.82
CA GLN A 14 2.51 18.46 1.54
C GLN A 14 3.32 17.17 1.37
N ILE A 15 3.11 16.46 0.27
CA ILE A 15 3.79 15.16 0.04
C ILE A 15 5.02 15.23 -0.87
N ARG A 16 5.44 16.44 -1.28
CA ARG A 16 6.53 16.65 -2.24
C ARG A 16 7.84 16.04 -1.74
N ASP A 17 8.22 16.34 -0.50
CA ASP A 17 9.49 15.87 0.05
C ASP A 17 9.50 14.34 0.19
N PHE A 18 8.36 13.73 0.50
CA PHE A 18 8.22 12.27 0.52
C PHE A 18 8.41 11.64 -0.86
N MET A 19 7.82 12.25 -1.89
CA MET A 19 8.03 11.82 -3.27
C MET A 19 9.50 11.90 -3.64
N GLU A 20 10.18 12.98 -3.27
CA GLU A 20 11.60 13.18 -3.51
C GLU A 20 12.45 12.09 -2.80
N TYR A 21 12.29 11.91 -1.49
CA TYR A 21 13.01 10.87 -0.73
C TYR A 21 12.74 9.45 -1.23
N PHE A 22 11.52 9.16 -1.67
CA PHE A 22 11.14 7.82 -2.08
C PHE A 22 11.58 7.49 -3.52
N PHE A 23 11.22 8.34 -4.48
CA PHE A 23 11.45 8.11 -5.91
C PHE A 23 12.84 8.53 -6.38
N LEU A 24 13.45 9.53 -5.74
CA LEU A 24 14.74 10.09 -6.11
C LEU A 24 15.75 9.96 -4.94
N PRO A 25 16.00 8.74 -4.42
CA PRO A 25 16.95 8.56 -3.34
C PRO A 25 18.35 9.07 -3.74
N PRO A 26 19.17 9.57 -2.80
CA PRO A 26 20.51 10.12 -3.10
C PRO A 26 21.41 9.13 -3.84
N MET A 27 21.33 7.85 -3.47
CA MET A 27 21.97 6.76 -4.19
C MET A 27 21.00 6.21 -5.24
N PRO A 28 21.30 6.32 -6.54
CA PRO A 28 20.40 5.85 -7.59
C PRO A 28 20.10 4.36 -7.47
N ASP A 29 18.81 4.04 -7.48
CA ASP A 29 18.36 2.66 -7.56
C ASP A 29 18.60 2.12 -8.98
N THR A 30 19.60 1.26 -9.13
CA THR A 30 19.95 0.67 -10.44
C THR A 30 19.07 -0.52 -10.82
N TYR A 31 18.25 -1.03 -9.89
CA TYR A 31 17.51 -2.28 -10.07
C TYR A 31 16.01 -2.07 -10.28
N ASN A 32 15.42 -1.01 -9.74
CA ASN A 32 13.99 -0.76 -9.83
C ASN A 32 13.68 0.31 -10.89
N ARG A 33 13.78 -0.09 -12.16
CA ARG A 33 13.62 0.77 -13.34
C ARG A 33 12.32 0.52 -14.12
N ASP A 34 11.48 -0.40 -13.64
CA ASP A 34 10.38 -0.98 -14.43
C ASP A 34 8.99 -0.42 -14.03
N GLY A 35 9.00 0.80 -13.52
CA GLY A 35 7.81 1.57 -13.19
C GLY A 35 7.85 2.25 -11.83
N TRP A 36 6.98 3.23 -11.67
CA TRP A 36 6.77 3.97 -10.44
C TRP A 36 5.30 4.40 -10.34
N GLY A 37 4.84 4.68 -9.12
CA GLY A 37 3.53 5.28 -8.96
C GLY A 37 3.21 5.75 -7.55
N LEU A 38 2.20 6.61 -7.51
CA LEU A 38 1.64 7.29 -6.37
C LEU A 38 0.12 7.20 -6.45
N ALA A 39 -0.53 6.79 -5.37
CA ALA A 39 -1.94 7.04 -5.14
C ALA A 39 -2.06 7.86 -3.86
N CYS A 40 -2.67 9.04 -3.96
CA CYS A 40 -2.88 9.93 -2.82
C CYS A 40 -4.30 10.45 -2.79
N TYR A 41 -4.76 10.76 -1.58
CA TYR A 41 -6.12 11.23 -1.39
C TYR A 41 -6.18 12.73 -1.15
N VAL A 42 -6.92 13.41 -2.01
CA VAL A 42 -7.19 14.85 -1.92
C VAL A 42 -8.69 14.98 -1.71
N ASP A 43 -9.07 15.67 -0.64
CA ASP A 43 -10.44 15.73 -0.13
C ASP A 43 -10.99 14.35 0.24
N ASP A 44 -11.65 13.64 -0.67
CA ASP A 44 -12.08 12.24 -0.51
C ASP A 44 -11.82 11.40 -1.76
N ASP A 45 -11.24 11.99 -2.82
CA ASP A 45 -10.97 11.31 -4.08
C ASP A 45 -9.50 10.85 -4.16
N CYS A 46 -9.27 9.81 -4.96
CA CYS A 46 -7.95 9.21 -5.13
C CYS A 46 -7.33 9.66 -6.44
N LEU A 47 -6.26 10.45 -6.34
CA LEU A 47 -5.42 10.78 -7.48
C LEU A 47 -4.36 9.68 -7.67
N LEU A 48 -4.48 8.93 -8.77
CA LEU A 48 -3.50 7.94 -9.21
C LEU A 48 -2.59 8.52 -10.29
N ILE A 49 -1.28 8.52 -10.03
CA ILE A 49 -0.25 8.93 -10.98
C ILE A 49 0.80 7.83 -11.04
N LYS A 50 1.07 7.29 -12.22
CA LYS A 50 2.05 6.22 -12.39
C LYS A 50 2.63 6.23 -13.80
N GLY A 51 3.80 5.63 -13.96
CA GLY A 51 4.45 5.45 -15.25
C GLY A 51 5.23 4.14 -15.29
N PRO A 52 5.23 3.39 -16.41
CA PRO A 52 6.02 2.16 -16.57
C PRO A 52 7.52 2.40 -16.71
N GLU A 53 7.94 3.65 -16.94
CA GLU A 53 9.33 4.05 -17.05
C GLU A 53 10.06 4.16 -15.70
N TYR A 54 11.37 4.41 -15.74
CA TYR A 54 12.15 4.68 -14.53
C TYR A 54 11.77 6.03 -13.92
N ALA A 55 11.51 6.06 -12.61
CA ALA A 55 11.07 7.27 -11.88
C ALA A 55 11.95 8.50 -12.17
N ARG A 56 13.28 8.34 -12.17
CA ARG A 56 14.24 9.44 -12.37
C ARG A 56 14.20 10.06 -13.78
N GLU A 57 13.73 9.29 -14.74
CA GLU A 57 13.61 9.66 -16.15
C GLU A 57 12.16 10.06 -16.50
N SER A 58 11.23 9.99 -15.54
CA SER A 58 9.82 10.25 -15.80
C SER A 58 9.51 11.75 -15.92
N PRO A 59 9.00 12.22 -17.07
CA PRO A 59 8.52 13.59 -17.20
C PRO A 59 7.26 13.84 -16.37
N PHE A 60 6.42 12.82 -16.18
CA PHE A 60 5.20 12.92 -15.36
C PHE A 60 5.53 13.12 -13.88
N LEU A 61 6.45 12.33 -13.34
CA LEU A 61 6.87 12.51 -11.95
C LEU A 61 7.45 13.91 -11.73
N ARG A 62 8.30 14.37 -12.66
CA ARG A 62 8.89 15.71 -12.62
C ARG A 62 7.81 16.79 -12.62
N ALA A 63 6.85 16.74 -13.55
CA ALA A 63 5.78 17.72 -13.63
C ALA A 63 4.94 17.79 -12.33
N VAL A 64 4.67 16.65 -11.70
CA VAL A 64 3.91 16.60 -10.44
C VAL A 64 4.73 17.16 -9.27
N MET A 65 6.03 16.86 -9.20
CA MET A 65 6.94 17.42 -8.20
C MET A 65 7.10 18.95 -8.37
N ASP A 66 7.25 19.42 -9.60
CA ASP A 66 7.48 20.82 -9.95
C ASP A 66 6.25 21.69 -9.72
N ARG A 67 5.05 21.16 -10.02
CA ARG A 67 3.79 21.86 -9.73
C ARG A 67 3.66 22.22 -8.25
N GLY A 68 4.18 21.36 -7.37
CA GLY A 68 4.00 21.49 -5.92
C GLY A 68 2.53 21.43 -5.49
N GLY A 69 2.28 21.60 -4.19
CA GLY A 69 0.92 21.83 -3.67
C GLY A 69 0.06 20.58 -3.47
N LEU A 70 0.53 19.39 -3.83
CA LEU A 70 -0.21 18.15 -3.53
C LEU A 70 -0.22 17.88 -2.02
N LYS A 71 -1.36 18.14 -1.38
CA LYS A 71 -1.56 17.87 0.04
C LYS A 71 -2.46 16.67 0.21
N SER A 72 -2.06 15.75 1.07
CA SER A 72 -2.80 14.51 1.30
C SER A 72 -2.76 14.12 2.77
N TYR A 73 -3.84 13.51 3.23
CA TYR A 73 -3.88 12.81 4.51
C TYR A 73 -3.51 11.32 4.37
N GLN A 74 -3.57 10.74 3.17
CA GLN A 74 -3.19 9.35 2.88
C GLN A 74 -2.45 9.23 1.54
N ALA A 75 -1.31 8.55 1.51
CA ALA A 75 -0.64 8.26 0.24
C ALA A 75 0.05 6.90 0.28
N VAL A 76 0.09 6.22 -0.86
CA VAL A 76 0.89 5.01 -1.09
C VAL A 76 1.78 5.22 -2.31
N PHE A 77 3.01 4.74 -2.20
CA PHE A 77 4.07 4.91 -3.19
C PHE A 77 4.66 3.55 -3.55
N HIS A 78 5.06 3.38 -4.81
CA HIS A 78 5.71 2.15 -5.28
C HIS A 78 6.78 2.44 -6.32
N VAL A 79 7.91 1.73 -6.24
CA VAL A 79 8.86 1.60 -7.35
C VAL A 79 8.99 0.13 -7.71
N ARG A 80 8.79 -0.18 -8.98
CA ARG A 80 8.66 -1.54 -9.51
C ARG A 80 9.98 -2.04 -10.08
N ARG A 81 10.21 -3.34 -9.85
CA ARG A 81 11.06 -4.20 -10.66
C ARG A 81 10.19 -5.33 -11.20
N ALA A 82 10.14 -5.47 -12.52
CA ALA A 82 9.26 -6.41 -13.18
C ALA A 82 9.78 -7.84 -12.99
N THR A 83 9.09 -8.62 -12.16
CA THR A 83 9.31 -10.06 -11.98
C THR A 83 8.19 -10.89 -12.61
N LYS A 84 6.96 -10.37 -12.59
CA LYS A 84 5.76 -10.91 -13.26
C LYS A 84 5.08 -9.80 -14.06
N GLY A 85 4.61 -10.14 -15.27
CA GLY A 85 3.96 -9.22 -16.21
C GLY A 85 4.93 -8.29 -16.95
N THR A 86 4.55 -7.88 -18.16
CA THR A 86 5.33 -6.93 -18.98
C THR A 86 5.45 -5.55 -18.31
N VAL A 87 6.40 -4.72 -18.76
CA VAL A 87 6.49 -3.31 -18.34
C VAL A 87 5.38 -2.52 -19.04
N SER A 88 4.32 -2.19 -18.30
CA SER A 88 3.13 -1.51 -18.83
C SER A 88 2.35 -0.80 -17.72
N PHE A 89 1.53 0.20 -18.05
CA PHE A 89 0.68 0.88 -17.08
C PHE A 89 -0.25 -0.06 -16.30
N ALA A 90 -0.77 -1.08 -16.98
CA ALA A 90 -1.65 -2.09 -16.39
C ALA A 90 -0.94 -2.96 -15.36
N ASN A 91 0.39 -3.09 -15.43
CA ASN A 91 1.20 -3.88 -14.49
C ASN A 91 1.96 -3.00 -13.47
N THR A 92 1.89 -1.67 -13.60
CA THR A 92 2.54 -0.72 -12.70
C THR A 92 1.63 -0.39 -11.51
N HIS A 93 2.21 -0.45 -10.32
CA HIS A 93 1.56 -0.09 -9.06
C HIS A 93 1.51 1.43 -8.88
N PRO A 94 0.65 1.96 -7.98
CA PRO A 94 -0.43 1.29 -7.27
C PRO A 94 -1.59 0.82 -8.17
N PHE A 95 -2.42 -0.05 -7.63
CA PHE A 95 -3.71 -0.42 -8.22
C PHE A 95 -4.83 0.27 -7.45
N VAL A 96 -5.82 0.80 -8.17
CA VAL A 96 -6.98 1.47 -7.57
C VAL A 96 -8.27 0.84 -8.09
N ARG A 97 -9.24 0.63 -7.19
CA ARG A 97 -10.61 0.19 -7.50
C ARG A 97 -11.60 0.90 -6.59
N GLU A 98 -12.75 1.26 -7.14
CA GLU A 98 -13.86 1.77 -6.35
C GLU A 98 -14.60 0.60 -5.69
N MET A 99 -14.89 0.72 -4.39
CA MET A 99 -15.80 -0.17 -3.67
C MET A 99 -16.48 0.62 -2.55
N TRP A 100 -17.81 0.53 -2.47
CA TRP A 100 -18.66 1.22 -1.49
C TRP A 100 -18.60 2.75 -1.54
N GLY A 101 -18.51 3.31 -2.74
CA GLY A 101 -18.45 4.75 -3.00
C GLY A 101 -17.08 5.37 -2.70
N MET A 102 -16.02 4.57 -2.53
CA MET A 102 -14.68 5.08 -2.26
C MET A 102 -13.61 4.32 -3.03
N SER A 103 -12.57 5.05 -3.42
CA SER A 103 -11.38 4.46 -4.04
C SER A 103 -10.55 3.74 -2.98
N TRP A 104 -10.16 2.50 -3.30
CA TRP A 104 -9.19 1.70 -2.56
C TRP A 104 -7.91 1.61 -3.38
N ALA A 105 -6.78 1.94 -2.78
CA ALA A 105 -5.45 1.84 -3.35
C ALA A 105 -4.68 0.67 -2.73
N PHE A 106 -3.94 -0.05 -3.55
CA PHE A 106 -3.16 -1.21 -3.13
C PHE A 106 -1.76 -1.21 -3.70
N VAL A 107 -0.78 -1.46 -2.81
CA VAL A 107 0.61 -1.70 -3.17
C VAL A 107 1.11 -2.98 -2.49
N HIS A 108 1.93 -3.75 -3.20
CA HIS A 108 2.48 -5.01 -2.70
C HIS A 108 3.98 -5.07 -2.96
N HIS A 109 4.67 -5.66 -2.00
CA HIS A 109 6.07 -6.01 -2.08
C HIS A 109 6.23 -7.49 -1.71
N GLY A 110 6.45 -8.31 -2.72
CA GLY A 110 6.46 -9.74 -2.57
C GLY A 110 6.10 -10.46 -3.85
N ASN A 111 5.78 -11.73 -3.71
CA ASN A 111 5.35 -12.58 -4.81
C ASN A 111 4.41 -13.65 -4.25
N VAL A 112 3.23 -13.75 -4.82
CA VAL A 112 2.25 -14.77 -4.47
C VAL A 112 2.10 -15.74 -5.63
N ASP A 113 2.36 -17.01 -5.36
CA ASP A 113 2.07 -18.09 -6.28
C ASP A 113 0.61 -18.50 -6.08
N TRP A 114 -0.25 -17.94 -6.92
CA TRP A 114 -1.68 -18.15 -6.84
C TRP A 114 -2.05 -19.47 -7.54
N PRO A 115 -2.80 -20.40 -6.89
CA PRO A 115 -3.39 -21.53 -7.59
C PRO A 115 -4.38 -21.00 -8.64
N THR A 116 -4.45 -21.62 -9.82
CA THR A 116 -5.17 -21.15 -11.03
C THR A 116 -6.68 -20.96 -10.91
N GLU A 117 -7.24 -20.89 -9.70
CA GLU A 117 -8.66 -20.66 -9.46
C GLU A 117 -9.14 -19.30 -9.98
N SER A 118 -10.33 -19.30 -10.56
CA SER A 118 -11.00 -18.12 -11.08
C SER A 118 -11.36 -17.15 -9.94
N LEU A 119 -11.01 -15.87 -10.09
CA LEU A 119 -11.50 -14.80 -9.22
C LEU A 119 -13.02 -14.68 -9.35
N ARG A 120 -13.76 -14.99 -8.27
CA ARG A 120 -15.22 -14.87 -8.23
C ARG A 120 -15.65 -13.55 -7.60
N GLY A 121 -16.22 -12.67 -8.41
CA GLY A 121 -16.80 -11.39 -7.99
C GLY A 121 -16.59 -10.29 -9.03
N PRO A 122 -17.05 -9.07 -8.74
CA PRO A 122 -17.02 -7.95 -9.69
C PRO A 122 -15.61 -7.41 -9.96
N PHE A 123 -14.65 -7.63 -9.06
CA PHE A 123 -13.30 -7.09 -9.21
C PHE A 123 -12.42 -8.05 -10.00
N GLN A 124 -11.93 -7.58 -11.14
CA GLN A 124 -11.02 -8.33 -12.02
C GLN A 124 -9.75 -7.53 -12.29
N PRO A 125 -8.59 -8.21 -12.42
CA PRO A 125 -7.35 -7.57 -12.80
C PRO A 125 -7.44 -7.08 -14.25
N VAL A 126 -6.80 -5.94 -14.53
CA VAL A 126 -6.65 -5.44 -15.90
C VAL A 126 -5.33 -5.95 -16.50
N GLY A 127 -4.28 -5.99 -15.69
CA GLY A 127 -2.97 -6.53 -16.03
C GLY A 127 -2.80 -7.99 -15.67
N GLU A 128 -1.54 -8.40 -15.61
CA GLU A 128 -1.10 -9.79 -15.51
C GLU A 128 -0.42 -10.10 -14.18
N THR A 129 -0.21 -9.08 -13.33
CA THR A 129 0.53 -9.24 -12.08
C THR A 129 -0.25 -10.08 -11.07
N ASP A 130 0.49 -10.88 -10.30
CA ASP A 130 -0.01 -11.54 -9.10
C ASP A 130 -0.54 -10.50 -8.09
N THR A 131 0.09 -9.33 -8.01
CA THR A 131 -0.34 -8.26 -7.12
C THR A 131 -1.76 -7.80 -7.41
N GLU A 132 -2.09 -7.46 -8.66
CA GLU A 132 -3.44 -6.98 -8.97
C GLU A 132 -4.49 -8.07 -8.73
N ARG A 133 -4.12 -9.34 -8.94
CA ARG A 133 -4.96 -10.50 -8.60
C ARG A 133 -5.21 -10.59 -7.09
N VAL A 134 -4.18 -10.45 -6.26
CA VAL A 134 -4.32 -10.42 -4.80
C VAL A 134 -5.24 -9.27 -4.37
N PHE A 135 -5.07 -8.09 -4.96
CA PHE A 135 -5.94 -6.95 -4.66
C PHE A 135 -7.41 -7.25 -4.98
N CYS A 136 -7.69 -7.73 -6.19
CA CYS A 136 -9.04 -8.11 -6.61
C CYS A 136 -9.62 -9.23 -5.75
N TRP A 137 -8.79 -10.19 -5.32
CA TRP A 137 -9.20 -11.25 -4.42
C TRP A 137 -9.64 -10.73 -3.04
N ILE A 138 -8.86 -9.81 -2.45
CA ILE A 138 -9.22 -9.17 -1.17
C ILE A 138 -10.58 -8.45 -1.32
N LEU A 139 -10.73 -7.62 -2.34
CA LEU A 139 -11.98 -6.87 -2.55
C LEU A 139 -13.18 -7.79 -2.81
N ASN A 140 -13.02 -8.83 -3.63
CA ASN A 140 -14.08 -9.81 -3.88
C ASN A 140 -14.44 -10.61 -2.60
N GLY A 141 -13.46 -10.89 -1.73
CA GLY A 141 -13.70 -11.53 -0.44
C GLY A 141 -14.52 -10.65 0.49
N LEU A 142 -14.18 -9.36 0.57
CA LEU A 142 -14.93 -8.37 1.34
C LEU A 142 -16.35 -8.15 0.80
N TRP A 143 -16.49 -7.98 -0.52
CA TRP A 143 -17.78 -7.82 -1.18
C TRP A 143 -18.69 -9.03 -0.97
N ARG A 144 -18.15 -10.25 -0.99
CA ARG A 144 -18.95 -11.47 -0.73
C ARG A 144 -19.54 -11.51 0.69
N ILE A 145 -18.86 -10.89 1.65
CA ILE A 145 -19.23 -10.94 3.07
C ILE A 145 -20.17 -9.78 3.43
N PHE A 146 -19.88 -8.57 2.92
CA PHE A 146 -20.61 -7.36 3.30
C PHE A 146 -21.54 -6.82 2.21
N GLY A 147 -21.50 -7.38 1.00
CA GLY A 147 -22.29 -6.95 -0.14
C GLY A 147 -21.97 -5.51 -0.54
N ASP A 148 -23.01 -4.72 -0.80
CA ASP A 148 -22.90 -3.36 -1.34
C ASP A 148 -22.76 -2.27 -0.26
N ARG A 149 -22.61 -2.65 1.02
CA ARG A 149 -22.47 -1.70 2.13
C ARG A 149 -21.16 -1.92 2.88
N ALA A 150 -20.43 -0.82 3.08
CA ALA A 150 -19.24 -0.85 3.93
C ALA A 150 -19.62 -1.20 5.38
N PRO A 151 -18.96 -2.18 6.00
CA PRO A 151 -19.12 -2.45 7.42
C PRO A 151 -18.37 -1.40 8.26
N PRO A 152 -18.59 -1.36 9.59
CA PRO A 152 -17.70 -0.64 10.49
C PRO A 152 -16.24 -1.03 10.28
N TRP A 153 -15.31 -0.07 10.42
CA TRP A 153 -13.89 -0.32 10.14
C TRP A 153 -13.31 -1.48 10.96
N LYS A 154 -13.77 -1.68 12.21
CA LYS A 154 -13.31 -2.79 13.05
C LYS A 154 -13.60 -4.14 12.40
N ASP A 155 -14.83 -4.35 11.95
CA ASP A 155 -15.25 -5.58 11.28
C ASP A 155 -14.51 -5.76 9.95
N LEU A 156 -14.32 -4.66 9.21
CA LEU A 156 -13.52 -4.65 7.99
C LEU A 156 -12.09 -5.13 8.25
N THR A 157 -11.43 -4.60 9.28
CA THR A 157 -10.04 -4.96 9.59
C THR A 157 -9.88 -6.40 10.02
N VAL A 158 -10.82 -6.93 10.81
CA VAL A 158 -10.85 -8.34 11.18
C VAL A 158 -11.00 -9.18 9.92
N GLN A 159 -11.91 -8.80 9.02
CA GLN A 159 -12.14 -9.59 7.82
C GLN A 159 -10.99 -9.54 6.81
N VAL A 160 -10.31 -8.39 6.66
CA VAL A 160 -9.07 -8.28 5.87
C VAL A 160 -8.00 -9.21 6.45
N TRP A 161 -7.81 -9.19 7.77
CA TRP A 161 -6.85 -10.07 8.44
C TRP A 161 -7.19 -11.55 8.24
N GLU A 162 -8.46 -11.92 8.38
CA GLU A 162 -8.96 -13.29 8.17
C GLU A 162 -8.72 -13.80 6.75
N LEU A 163 -8.93 -12.96 5.73
CA LEU A 163 -8.61 -13.31 4.35
C LEU A 163 -7.10 -13.46 4.18
N VAL A 164 -6.35 -12.43 4.56
CA VAL A 164 -4.92 -12.33 4.29
C VAL A 164 -4.10 -13.38 5.04
N ARG A 165 -4.48 -13.73 6.28
CA ARG A 165 -3.76 -14.76 7.05
C ARG A 165 -3.84 -16.13 6.38
N CYS A 166 -4.95 -16.46 5.73
CA CYS A 166 -5.10 -17.71 4.99
C CYS A 166 -4.14 -17.72 3.80
N LEU A 167 -4.11 -16.64 3.01
CA LEU A 167 -3.19 -16.49 1.90
C LEU A 167 -1.71 -16.51 2.35
N TRP A 168 -1.41 -15.86 3.47
CA TRP A 168 -0.06 -15.76 4.02
C TRP A 168 0.50 -17.11 4.47
N ARG A 169 -0.35 -18.03 4.95
CA ARG A 169 0.08 -19.40 5.28
C ARG A 169 0.65 -20.13 4.08
N GLU A 170 0.22 -19.77 2.87
CA GLU A 170 0.68 -20.35 1.62
C GLU A 170 1.83 -19.53 1.01
N SER A 171 1.78 -18.20 1.08
CA SER A 171 2.86 -17.31 0.63
C SER A 171 3.36 -16.39 1.75
N LYS A 172 4.57 -16.68 2.24
CA LYS A 172 5.31 -15.81 3.17
C LYS A 172 5.83 -14.52 2.52
N LYS A 173 5.56 -14.30 1.24
CA LYS A 173 6.06 -13.15 0.47
C LYS A 173 4.93 -12.16 0.18
N LEU A 174 4.25 -11.71 1.23
CA LEU A 174 3.06 -10.86 1.14
C LEU A 174 3.20 -9.65 2.05
N ASN A 175 3.95 -8.62 1.62
CA ASN A 175 3.90 -7.34 2.30
C ASN A 175 3.02 -6.40 1.49
N PHE A 176 2.02 -5.76 2.08
CA PHE A 176 1.18 -4.83 1.33
C PHE A 176 0.72 -3.66 2.17
N VAL A 177 0.26 -2.63 1.47
CA VAL A 177 -0.57 -1.58 2.03
C VAL A 177 -1.87 -1.50 1.24
N LEU A 178 -2.99 -1.61 1.94
CA LEU A 178 -4.34 -1.37 1.45
C LEU A 178 -4.84 -0.09 2.09
N CYS A 179 -5.24 0.87 1.27
CA CYS A 179 -5.46 2.24 1.70
C CYS A 179 -6.76 2.79 1.09
N SER A 180 -7.60 3.39 1.91
CA SER A 180 -8.79 4.16 1.52
C SER A 180 -8.65 5.60 2.05
N PRO A 181 -9.64 6.49 1.86
CA PRO A 181 -9.59 7.83 2.44
C PRO A 181 -9.35 7.83 3.97
N SER A 182 -10.02 6.98 4.74
CA SER A 182 -9.94 7.07 6.21
C SER A 182 -9.10 5.98 6.87
N LEU A 183 -8.79 4.90 6.15
CA LEU A 183 -8.16 3.70 6.69
C LEU A 183 -6.91 3.31 5.91
N LEU A 184 -5.82 3.02 6.62
CA LEU A 184 -4.62 2.39 6.08
C LEU A 184 -4.36 1.09 6.83
N LEU A 185 -4.28 0.00 6.06
CA LEU A 185 -3.94 -1.32 6.55
C LEU A 185 -2.60 -1.73 5.95
N ALA A 186 -1.62 -1.98 6.82
CA ALA A 186 -0.29 -2.42 6.40
C ALA A 186 -0.02 -3.81 6.95
N PHE A 187 0.19 -4.78 6.07
CA PHE A 187 0.49 -6.15 6.44
C PHE A 187 1.93 -6.49 6.10
N TYR A 188 2.62 -7.13 7.03
CA TYR A 188 3.97 -7.62 6.83
C TYR A 188 4.02 -9.15 6.86
N GLY A 189 4.13 -9.79 5.70
CA GLY A 189 4.20 -11.24 5.57
C GLY A 189 5.57 -11.84 5.87
N GLY A 190 6.60 -11.02 6.13
CA GLY A 190 7.96 -11.50 6.35
C GLY A 190 8.84 -11.51 5.11
N HIS A 191 8.43 -10.84 4.03
CA HIS A 191 9.30 -10.65 2.87
C HIS A 191 10.29 -9.52 3.15
N GLU A 192 11.58 -9.82 3.24
CA GLU A 192 12.63 -8.83 3.44
C GLU A 192 12.41 -7.95 4.68
N SER A 193 11.96 -6.71 4.50
CA SER A 193 11.78 -5.77 5.60
C SER A 193 10.63 -4.80 5.34
N MET A 194 10.04 -4.35 6.43
CA MET A 194 9.02 -3.33 6.48
C MET A 194 9.14 -2.61 7.81
N PHE A 195 9.12 -1.29 7.77
CA PHE A 195 9.32 -0.42 8.92
C PHE A 195 8.20 0.59 9.00
N TYR A 196 7.97 1.11 10.20
CA TYR A 196 7.13 2.28 10.42
C TYR A 196 7.84 3.31 11.29
N CYS A 197 7.43 4.56 11.17
CA CYS A 197 7.92 5.65 12.00
C CYS A 197 6.80 6.67 12.26
N HIS A 198 6.77 7.20 13.47
CA HIS A 198 5.98 8.39 13.80
C HIS A 198 6.76 9.65 13.42
N TRP A 199 6.08 10.57 12.77
CA TRP A 199 6.68 11.81 12.32
C TRP A 199 5.74 12.98 12.61
N VAL A 200 6.34 14.14 12.88
CA VAL A 200 5.59 15.40 13.05
C VAL A 200 6.13 16.38 12.03
N PHE A 201 5.23 16.95 11.23
CA PHE A 201 5.59 17.90 10.19
C PHE A 201 4.54 18.97 10.03
N GLU A 202 4.99 20.23 10.02
CA GLU A 202 4.12 21.41 10.06
C GLU A 202 3.11 21.40 11.23
N GLY A 203 3.29 20.55 12.25
CA GLY A 203 2.31 20.35 13.33
C GLY A 203 1.21 19.33 13.03
N ALA A 204 1.29 18.60 11.92
CA ALA A 204 0.52 17.37 11.70
C ALA A 204 1.27 16.17 12.30
N SER A 205 0.55 15.26 12.93
CA SER A 205 1.08 13.93 13.28
C SER A 205 0.91 13.02 12.07
N ALA A 206 1.94 12.26 11.74
CA ALA A 206 1.93 11.33 10.64
C ALA A 206 2.56 9.99 11.02
N LEU A 207 2.06 8.93 10.39
CA LEU A 207 2.69 7.62 10.38
C LEU A 207 3.22 7.34 8.99
N LEU A 208 4.52 7.04 8.92
CA LEU A 208 5.20 6.60 7.72
C LEU A 208 5.40 5.10 7.79
N ILE A 209 5.23 4.43 6.66
CA ILE A 209 5.50 3.00 6.49
C ILE A 209 6.36 2.86 5.26
N SER A 210 7.39 2.03 5.30
CA SER A 210 8.27 1.84 4.15
C SER A 210 9.01 0.51 4.22
N SER A 211 9.31 -0.08 3.06
CA SER A 211 10.19 -1.25 2.96
C SER A 211 11.65 -0.92 3.30
N THR A 212 12.02 0.36 3.24
CA THR A 212 13.35 0.87 3.62
C THR A 212 13.21 2.20 4.36
N PRO A 213 13.90 2.44 5.48
CA PRO A 213 13.88 3.74 6.16
C PRO A 213 14.14 4.90 5.18
N LEU A 214 13.21 5.85 5.10
CA LEU A 214 13.28 6.96 4.14
C LEU A 214 13.97 8.21 4.72
N LEU A 215 13.78 8.43 6.01
CA LEU A 215 14.27 9.61 6.72
C LEU A 215 15.33 9.18 7.73
N LEU A 216 16.57 9.64 7.56
CA LEU A 216 17.73 9.24 8.36
C LEU A 216 17.63 9.68 9.83
N THR A 217 16.97 10.80 10.11
CA THR A 217 16.82 11.37 11.46
C THR A 217 15.68 10.75 12.26
N SER A 218 14.88 9.90 11.63
CA SER A 218 13.67 9.35 12.20
C SER A 218 13.93 7.98 12.83
N GLN A 219 13.29 7.70 13.96
CA GLN A 219 13.37 6.38 14.59
C GLN A 219 12.37 5.42 13.93
N TRP A 220 12.89 4.50 13.12
CA TRP A 220 12.10 3.49 12.43
C TRP A 220 12.03 2.21 13.26
N ALA A 221 10.82 1.74 13.52
CA ALA A 221 10.55 0.46 14.17
C ALA A 221 10.22 -0.61 13.11
N PRO A 222 10.74 -1.84 13.23
CA PRO A 222 10.41 -2.93 12.32
C PRO A 222 9.00 -3.48 12.57
N PHE A 223 8.35 -3.96 11.51
CA PHE A 223 7.16 -4.80 11.63
C PHE A 223 7.51 -6.21 12.08
N ARG A 224 6.54 -6.89 12.71
CA ARG A 224 6.64 -8.32 13.02
C ARG A 224 5.97 -9.17 11.92
N PRO A 225 6.57 -10.29 11.47
CA PRO A 225 5.91 -11.13 10.48
C PRO A 225 4.51 -11.59 10.93
N GLY A 226 3.53 -11.49 10.04
CA GLY A 226 2.12 -11.79 10.33
C GLY A 226 1.34 -10.64 10.99
N GLU A 227 1.96 -9.48 11.17
CA GLU A 227 1.33 -8.29 11.73
C GLU A 227 0.54 -7.53 10.65
N LEU A 228 -0.74 -7.26 10.95
CA LEU A 228 -1.56 -6.28 10.25
C LEU A 228 -1.73 -5.05 11.14
N LYS A 229 -1.10 -3.94 10.76
CA LYS A 229 -1.20 -2.67 11.47
C LYS A 229 -2.36 -1.85 10.92
N ILE A 230 -3.17 -1.32 11.83
CA ILE A 230 -4.36 -0.52 11.53
C ILE A 230 -4.05 0.93 11.82
N VAL A 231 -4.15 1.79 10.83
CA VAL A 231 -3.73 3.19 10.92
C VAL A 231 -4.85 4.08 10.42
N MET A 232 -5.17 5.10 11.22
CA MET A 232 -6.15 6.12 10.88
C MET A 232 -5.62 7.48 11.31
N ARG A 233 -5.71 8.46 10.41
CA ARG A 233 -5.34 9.87 10.69
C ARG A 233 -3.97 10.03 11.35
N GLY A 234 -2.95 9.32 10.84
CA GLY A 234 -1.58 9.38 11.33
C GLY A 234 -1.30 8.69 12.66
N ALA A 235 -2.26 7.93 13.19
CA ALA A 235 -2.11 7.18 14.44
C ALA A 235 -2.40 5.67 14.23
N ILE A 236 -1.60 4.84 14.90
CA ILE A 236 -1.86 3.40 15.00
C ILE A 236 -3.06 3.22 15.94
N GLN A 237 -4.09 2.54 15.46
CA GLN A 237 -5.33 2.28 16.19
C GLN A 237 -5.33 0.88 16.84
N GLY A 238 -4.43 0.02 16.37
CA GLY A 238 -4.25 -1.34 16.86
C GLY A 238 -3.45 -2.17 15.85
N ASN A 239 -3.19 -3.41 16.23
CA ASN A 239 -2.57 -4.41 15.36
C ASN A 239 -3.23 -5.77 15.55
N LEU A 240 -3.55 -6.44 14.45
CA LEU A 240 -3.93 -7.84 14.46
C LEU A 240 -2.69 -8.66 14.17
N TRP A 241 -2.46 -9.70 14.96
CA TRP A 241 -1.27 -10.54 14.84
C TRP A 241 -1.61 -11.98 15.25
N SER A 242 -0.82 -12.93 14.76
CA SER A 242 -0.94 -14.35 15.08
C SER A 242 0.39 -14.80 15.67
N THR A 243 0.39 -15.27 16.93
CA THR A 243 1.54 -16.02 17.51
C THR A 243 1.56 -17.47 17.02
N SER A 244 0.39 -17.97 16.66
CA SER A 244 0.07 -19.26 16.08
C SER A 244 -1.34 -19.15 15.49
N CYS A 245 -1.73 -20.01 14.55
CA CYS A 245 -2.93 -19.87 13.73
C CYS A 245 -4.28 -20.02 14.48
N GLN A 246 -4.52 -19.23 15.53
CA GLN A 246 -5.79 -19.10 16.22
C GLN A 246 -6.14 -17.62 16.40
N ARG A 247 -7.46 -17.36 16.45
CA ARG A 247 -8.15 -16.07 16.32
C ARG A 247 -7.54 -14.99 17.21
N GLY A 248 -7.14 -13.87 16.61
CA GLY A 248 -6.63 -12.69 17.32
C GLY A 248 -7.78 -11.90 17.93
N HIS A 249 -7.65 -11.52 19.19
CA HIS A 249 -8.44 -10.48 19.82
C HIS A 249 -7.85 -9.10 19.48
N LEU A 250 -8.73 -8.12 19.28
CA LEU A 250 -8.37 -6.70 19.28
C LEU A 250 -8.10 -6.31 20.73
N GLU A 251 -6.85 -5.95 21.06
CA GLU A 251 -6.52 -5.21 22.29
C GLU A 251 -6.75 -3.70 22.09
#